data_AF-A0A844YZQ9-F1
#
_entry.id   AF-A0A844YZQ9-F1
#
_cell.length_a   1.000
_cell.length_b   1.000
_cell.length_c   1.000
_cell.angle_alpha   90.00
_cell.angle_beta   90.00
_cell.angle_gamma   90.00
#
_symmetry.space_group_name_H-M   'P 1'
#
loop_
_entity.id
_entity.type
_entity.pdbx_description
1 polymer ?
#
loop_
_entity_poly.entity_id
_entity_poly.type
_entity_poly.pdbx_seq_one_letter_code
_entity_poly.pdbx_strand_id
1 'polypeptide(L)'
;MSKKFILSTDVLSAEEERQLKEKLKGMGYWHWLPNFWLIKSISDTVTASQINSMIEEVAPHARCFVTEVEAMTWAARTLPDANGNDMGKWIRNEWQTP
;
A
#
# COMPACT_ATOMS: atom_id res chain seq x y z
N MET A 1 -0.83 3.06 -17.84
CA MET A 1 -1.99 3.40 -16.97
C MET A 1 -1.61 3.17 -15.51
N SER A 2 -2.30 3.79 -14.55
CA SER A 2 -2.00 3.57 -13.13
C SER A 2 -2.45 2.16 -12.71
N LYS A 3 -1.70 1.52 -11.81
CA LYS A 3 -2.03 0.20 -11.24
C LYS A 3 -2.17 0.28 -9.73
N LYS A 4 -3.07 -0.52 -9.18
CA LYS A 4 -3.43 -0.50 -7.77
C LYS A 4 -3.24 -1.87 -7.16
N PHE A 5 -2.65 -1.91 -5.98
CA PHE A 5 -2.36 -3.13 -5.27
C PHE A 5 -2.78 -3.05 -3.81
N ILE A 6 -3.39 -4.12 -3.32
CA ILE A 6 -3.60 -4.33 -1.89
C ILE A 6 -2.50 -5.29 -1.44
N LEU A 7 -1.72 -4.86 -0.44
CA LEU A 7 -0.72 -5.67 0.22
C LEU A 7 -1.17 -5.90 1.66
N SER A 8 -1.17 -7.16 2.08
CA SER A 8 -1.24 -7.54 3.49
C SER A 8 0.01 -8.32 3.88
N THR A 9 0.50 -8.11 5.08
CA THR A 9 1.77 -8.69 5.57
C THR A 9 1.67 -9.04 7.04
N ASP A 10 2.54 -9.90 7.55
CA ASP A 10 2.81 -9.95 8.99
C ASP A 10 3.30 -8.56 9.50
N VAL A 11 3.30 -8.38 10.82
CA VAL A 11 3.77 -7.14 11.45
C VAL A 11 5.23 -6.91 11.10
N LEU A 12 5.48 -5.80 10.40
CA LEU A 12 6.81 -5.34 10.08
C LEU A 12 7.37 -4.54 11.26
N SER A 13 8.68 -4.65 11.49
CA SER A 13 9.37 -3.73 12.39
C SER A 13 9.39 -2.30 11.81
N ALA A 14 9.63 -1.31 12.66
CA ALA A 14 9.71 0.08 12.22
C ALA A 14 10.78 0.32 11.14
N GLU A 15 11.88 -0.44 11.17
CA GLU A 15 12.94 -0.37 10.18
C GLU A 15 12.53 -1.01 8.85
N GLU A 16 11.86 -2.16 8.90
CA GLU A 16 11.32 -2.82 7.69
C GLU A 16 10.24 -1.98 7.03
N GLU A 17 9.31 -1.39 7.80
CA GLU A 17 8.35 -0.43 7.25
C GLU A 17 9.05 0.75 6.58
N ARG A 18 10.12 1.28 7.18
CA ARG A 18 10.89 2.38 6.61
C ARG A 18 11.52 1.96 5.29
N GLN A 19 12.15 0.79 5.23
CA GLN A 19 12.76 0.25 4.01
C GLN A 19 11.72 -0.03 2.91
N LEU A 20 10.54 -0.54 3.27
CA LEU A 20 9.44 -0.72 2.33
C LEU A 20 8.96 0.62 1.76
N LYS A 21 8.78 1.64 2.61
CA LYS A 21 8.42 3.00 2.16
C LYS A 21 9.48 3.58 1.21
N GLU A 22 10.75 3.28 1.43
CA GLU A 22 11.84 3.67 0.54
C GLU A 22 11.76 2.95 -0.82
N LYS A 23 11.46 1.64 -0.84
CA LYS A 23 11.24 0.86 -2.07
C LYS A 23 10.02 1.34 -2.86
N LEU A 24 9.00 1.83 -2.16
CA LEU A 24 7.79 2.42 -2.76
C LEU A 24 7.95 3.88 -3.19
N LYS A 25 9.15 4.48 -3.11
CA LYS A 25 9.38 5.84 -3.62
C LYS A 25 8.99 5.95 -5.08
N GLY A 26 8.23 7.00 -5.42
CA GLY A 26 7.65 7.19 -6.75
C GLY A 26 6.30 6.50 -6.96
N MET A 27 5.84 5.70 -6.00
CA MET A 27 4.48 5.19 -5.91
C MET A 27 3.72 5.95 -4.81
N GLY A 28 2.41 6.04 -4.97
CA GLY A 28 1.53 6.48 -3.89
C GLY A 28 1.22 5.31 -2.97
N TYR A 29 1.18 5.52 -1.66
CA TYR A 29 0.73 4.47 -0.74
C TYR A 29 -0.10 5.02 0.42
N TRP A 30 -0.91 4.14 1.00
CA TRP A 30 -1.67 4.36 2.20
C TRP A 30 -1.49 3.19 3.14
N HIS A 31 -0.97 3.46 4.33
CA HIS A 31 -0.71 2.47 5.36
C HIS A 31 -1.06 3.04 6.72
N TRP A 32 -2.34 2.94 7.04
CA TRP A 32 -2.91 3.45 8.29
C TRP A 32 -3.64 2.36 9.08
N LEU A 33 -3.80 1.19 8.48
CA LEU A 33 -4.24 -0.02 9.15
C LEU A 33 -3.00 -0.90 9.35
N PRO A 34 -2.84 -1.51 10.53
CA PRO A 34 -1.77 -2.48 10.75
C PRO A 34 -1.80 -3.54 9.64
N ASN A 35 -0.63 -3.92 9.15
CA ASN A 35 -0.49 -5.05 8.23
C ASN A 35 -1.22 -4.91 6.90
N PHE A 36 -1.62 -3.70 6.52
CA PHE A 36 -2.44 -3.45 5.36
C PHE A 36 -2.02 -2.18 4.62
N TRP A 37 -1.79 -2.33 3.33
CA TRP A 37 -1.26 -1.29 2.45
C TRP A 37 -2.11 -1.20 1.19
N LEU A 38 -2.44 0.03 0.81
CA LEU A 38 -2.89 0.34 -0.54
C LEU A 38 -1.71 0.97 -1.27
N ILE A 39 -1.37 0.46 -2.45
CA ILE A 39 -0.23 0.92 -3.24
C ILE A 39 -0.69 1.27 -4.66
N LYS A 40 -0.45 2.51 -5.08
CA LYS A 40 -0.77 3.03 -6.41
C LYS A 40 0.52 3.27 -7.18
N SER A 41 0.75 2.47 -8.20
CA SER A 41 1.82 2.66 -9.17
C SER A 41 1.38 3.61 -10.28
N ILE A 42 2.22 4.56 -10.65
CA ILE A 42 2.06 5.39 -11.86
C ILE A 42 2.50 4.66 -13.14
N SER A 43 3.21 3.54 -13.00
CA SER A 43 3.65 2.67 -14.09
C SER A 43 2.73 1.45 -14.23
N ASP A 44 2.41 1.06 -15.45
CA ASP A 44 1.70 -0.19 -15.76
C ASP A 44 2.62 -1.42 -15.79
N THR A 45 3.94 -1.21 -15.71
CA THR A 45 4.92 -2.31 -15.67
C THR A 45 5.02 -2.96 -14.30
N VAL A 46 4.52 -2.31 -13.25
CA VAL A 46 4.54 -2.86 -11.89
C VAL A 46 3.55 -4.02 -11.81
N THR A 47 3.96 -5.10 -11.17
CA THR A 47 3.18 -6.32 -10.97
C THR A 47 3.10 -6.67 -9.49
N ALA A 48 2.08 -7.44 -9.11
CA ALA A 48 1.95 -7.94 -7.74
C ALA A 48 3.18 -8.77 -7.33
N SER A 49 3.79 -9.52 -8.26
CA SER A 49 5.01 -10.29 -8.00
C SER A 49 6.19 -9.39 -7.64
N GLN A 50 6.36 -8.25 -8.30
CA GLN A 50 7.44 -7.32 -7.97
C GLN A 50 7.27 -6.71 -6.57
N ILE A 51 6.04 -6.37 -6.19
CA ILE A 51 5.76 -5.88 -4.82
C ILE A 51 6.04 -6.99 -3.80
N ASN A 52 5.69 -8.25 -4.10
CA ASN A 52 6.01 -9.38 -3.25
C ASN A 52 7.54 -9.53 -3.07
N SER A 53 8.31 -9.45 -4.16
CA SER A 53 9.78 -9.47 -4.07
C SER A 53 10.35 -8.30 -3.26
N MET A 54 9.73 -7.11 -3.31
CA MET A 54 10.14 -5.99 -2.43
C MET A 54 9.95 -6.32 -0.95
N ILE A 55 8.90 -7.07 -0.59
CA ILE A 55 8.69 -7.53 0.78
C ILE A 55 9.69 -8.61 1.15
N GLU A 56 9.96 -9.56 0.27
CA GLU A 56 10.98 -10.59 0.49
C GLU A 56 12.37 -9.99 0.74
N GLU A 57 12.75 -8.93 0.02
CA GLU A 57 14.02 -8.23 0.21
C GLU A 57 14.12 -7.50 1.55
N VAL A 58 13.00 -6.95 2.04
CA VAL A 58 12.96 -6.11 3.24
C VAL A 58 12.70 -6.93 4.50
N ALA A 59 11.80 -7.89 4.43
CA ALA A 59 11.32 -8.73 5.52
C ALA A 59 11.14 -10.19 5.03
N PRO A 60 12.25 -10.92 4.76
CA PRO A 60 12.20 -12.28 4.19
C PRO A 60 11.48 -13.31 5.06
N HIS A 61 11.26 -12.98 6.33
CA HIS A 61 10.55 -13.84 7.28
C HIS A 61 9.04 -13.57 7.34
N ALA A 62 8.57 -12.45 6.80
CA ALA A 62 7.18 -12.04 6.87
C ALA A 62 6.37 -12.75 5.79
N ARG A 63 5.21 -13.29 6.16
CA ARG A 63 4.22 -13.74 5.17
C ARG A 63 3.57 -12.52 4.58
N CYS A 64 3.35 -12.51 3.27
CA CYS A 64 2.59 -11.46 2.61
C CYS A 64 1.66 -12.00 1.52
N PHE A 65 0.66 -11.19 1.21
CA PHE A 65 -0.28 -11.40 0.12
C PHE A 65 -0.42 -10.09 -0.64
N VAL A 66 -0.24 -10.14 -1.96
CA VAL A 66 -0.40 -8.98 -2.85
C VAL A 66 -1.41 -9.31 -3.93
N THR A 67 -2.39 -8.45 -4.11
CA THR A 67 -3.34 -8.53 -5.23
C THR A 67 -3.36 -7.23 -6.00
N GLU A 68 -3.28 -7.31 -7.33
CA GLU A 68 -3.62 -6.21 -8.22
C GLU A 68 -5.15 -6.02 -8.20
N VAL A 69 -5.61 -4.78 -8.22
CA VAL A 69 -7.03 -4.42 -8.15
C VAL A 69 -7.38 -3.52 -9.32
N GLU A 70 -8.22 -4.03 -10.23
CA GLU A 70 -8.73 -3.26 -11.36
C GLU A 70 -10.09 -2.60 -11.04
N ALA A 71 -10.84 -3.15 -10.09
CA ALA A 71 -12.17 -2.67 -9.75
C ALA A 71 -12.14 -1.41 -8.88
N MET A 72 -12.96 -0.41 -9.23
CA MET A 72 -13.12 0.83 -8.45
C MET A 72 -14.22 0.75 -7.37
N THR A 73 -14.84 -0.41 -7.21
CA THR A 73 -15.92 -0.65 -6.26
C THR A 73 -15.35 -1.01 -4.89
N TRP A 74 -14.96 0.00 -4.11
CA TRP A 74 -14.47 -0.18 -2.74
C TRP A 74 -15.25 0.73 -1.78
N ALA A 75 -15.24 0.39 -0.50
CA ALA A 75 -15.76 1.23 0.58
C ALA A 75 -14.83 1.15 1.77
N ALA A 76 -14.64 2.27 2.46
CA ALA A 76 -13.83 2.34 3.67
C ALA A 76 -14.48 3.27 4.69
N ARG A 77 -14.32 2.94 5.97
CA ARG A 77 -14.63 3.83 7.09
C ARG A 77 -13.30 4.31 7.68
N THR A 78 -13.09 5.61 7.67
CA THR A 78 -11.89 6.23 8.21
C THR A 78 -12.26 7.20 9.33
N LEU A 79 -11.46 7.24 10.38
CA LEU A 79 -11.55 8.25 11.44
C LEU A 79 -10.35 9.20 11.28
N PRO A 80 -10.41 10.44 11.80
CA PRO A 80 -9.22 11.26 11.95
C PRO A 80 -8.22 10.60 12.91
N ASP A 81 -6.93 10.82 12.71
CA ASP A 81 -5.92 10.43 13.69
C ASP A 81 -5.96 11.32 14.94
N ALA A 82 -5.10 11.03 15.93
CA ALA A 82 -5.01 11.82 17.17
C ALA A 82 -4.67 13.30 16.95
N ASN A 83 -4.13 13.66 15.78
CA ASN A 83 -3.76 15.02 15.39
C ASN A 83 -4.82 15.67 14.48
N GLY A 84 -5.95 15.00 14.23
CA GLY A 84 -7.02 15.48 13.36
C GLY A 84 -6.76 15.30 11.86
N ASN A 85 -5.74 14.53 11.47
CA ASN A 85 -5.48 14.25 10.06
C ASN A 85 -6.54 13.30 9.50
N ASP A 86 -7.15 13.70 8.40
CA ASP A 86 -8.14 12.90 7.69
C ASP A 86 -7.49 11.71 6.97
N MET A 87 -7.52 10.56 7.63
CA MET A 87 -6.94 9.30 7.15
C MET A 87 -7.60 8.83 5.85
N GLY A 88 -8.81 9.27 5.51
CA GLY A 88 -9.49 8.88 4.27
C GLY A 88 -9.21 9.79 3.08
N LYS A 89 -8.57 10.95 3.27
CA LYS A 89 -8.34 11.93 2.21
C LYS A 89 -7.54 11.35 1.06
N TRP A 90 -6.48 10.60 1.36
CA TRP A 90 -5.65 9.97 0.33
C TRP A 90 -6.44 8.93 -0.47
N ILE A 91 -7.23 8.07 0.18
CA ILE A 91 -8.00 7.03 -0.52
C ILE A 91 -9.02 7.69 -1.47
N ARG A 92 -9.72 8.75 -1.03
CA ARG A 92 -10.67 9.47 -1.89
C ARG A 92 -10.02 10.18 -3.08
N ASN A 93 -8.82 10.74 -2.92
CA ASN A 93 -8.19 11.55 -3.97
C ASN A 93 -7.29 10.73 -4.91
N GLU A 94 -6.58 9.74 -4.37
CA GLU A 94 -5.59 8.98 -5.12
C GLU A 94 -6.11 7.61 -5.54
N TRP A 95 -6.75 6.88 -4.63
CA TRP A 95 -7.22 5.52 -4.89
C TRP A 95 -8.51 5.48 -5.72
N GLN A 96 -9.37 6.48 -5.59
CA GLN A 96 -10.58 6.61 -6.41
C GLN A 96 -10.29 7.04 -7.86
N THR A 97 -9.13 7.64 -8.12
CA THR A 97 -8.78 8.16 -9.45
C THR A 97 -8.25 7.04 -10.34
N PRO A 98 -8.67 6.92 -11.62
CA PRO A 98 -8.17 5.91 -12.56
C PRO A 98 -6.65 5.96 -12.76
#